data_AF-A0A849I8I3-F1
#
_entry.id   AF-A0A849I8I3-F1
#
_cell.length_a   1.000
_cell.length_b   1.000
_cell.length_c   1.000
_cell.angle_alpha   90.00
_cell.angle_beta   90.00
_cell.angle_gamma   90.00
#
_symmetry.space_group_name_H-M   'P 1'
#
loop_
_entity.id
_entity.type
_entity.pdbx_description
1 polymer ?
#
loop_
_entity_poly.entity_id
_entity_poly.type
_entity_poly.pdbx_seq_one_letter_code
_entity_poly.pdbx_strand_id
1 'polypeptide(L)'
;MHLRAEFAFLALQELGPVIGFSLNLSPEIEALARSQASPLDWLHRRVRRELKAALGPSVPFLMAIEETDDHRRRLHLHGVLQLDLTTTRPEIITGAFRRAGGEWPKARQHQVKLTPSPDAGWISYALKDAWKTTPFMRRMLATSTLRVRFRGDVLSATADVWRAARLSYSVGRKLIVRGGAQPW
;
A
#
# COMPACT_ATOMS: atom_id res chain seq x y z
N MET A 1 -6.86 -7.19 9.34
CA MET A 1 -6.28 -6.37 8.24
C MET A 1 -4.77 -6.33 8.33
N HIS A 2 -4.19 -5.91 9.46
CA HIS A 2 -2.74 -5.96 9.73
C HIS A 2 -2.12 -7.32 9.41
N LEU A 3 -2.65 -8.41 9.98
CA LEU A 3 -2.17 -9.77 9.68
C LEU A 3 -2.17 -10.11 8.18
N ARG A 4 -3.21 -9.68 7.43
CA ARG A 4 -3.25 -9.90 5.97
C ARG A 4 -2.15 -9.12 5.24
N ALA A 5 -1.82 -7.92 5.71
CA ALA A 5 -0.76 -7.10 5.15
C ALA A 5 0.62 -7.68 5.47
N GLU A 6 0.82 -8.20 6.68
CA GLU A 6 2.05 -8.88 7.08
C GLU A 6 2.32 -10.10 6.21
N PHE A 7 1.34 -10.99 6.03
CA PHE A 7 1.51 -12.14 5.13
C PHE A 7 1.73 -11.74 3.67
N ALA A 8 1.12 -10.64 3.21
CA ALA A 8 1.38 -10.10 1.88
C ALA A 8 2.79 -9.53 1.74
N PHE A 9 3.31 -8.90 2.78
CA PHE A 9 4.67 -8.39 2.83
C PHE A 9 5.71 -9.51 2.86
N LEU A 10 5.51 -10.53 3.71
CA LEU A 10 6.36 -11.72 3.74
C LEU A 10 6.39 -12.42 2.38
N ALA A 11 5.22 -12.59 1.75
CA ALA A 11 5.12 -13.13 0.40
C ALA A 11 5.90 -12.31 -0.64
N LEU A 12 5.90 -10.97 -0.53
CA LEU A 12 6.71 -10.11 -1.41
C LEU A 12 8.21 -10.31 -1.19
N GLN A 13 8.66 -10.46 0.07
CA GLN A 13 10.06 -10.71 0.40
C GLN A 13 10.53 -12.08 -0.10
N GLU A 14 9.67 -13.10 -0.07
CA GLU A 14 9.97 -14.42 -0.63
C GLU A 14 10.14 -14.40 -2.16
N LEU A 15 9.48 -13.47 -2.85
CA LEU A 15 9.62 -13.29 -4.30
C LEU A 15 10.91 -12.55 -4.70
N GLY A 16 11.63 -11.94 -3.75
CA GLY A 16 12.90 -11.27 -3.99
C GLY A 16 13.05 -9.95 -3.22
N PRO A 17 14.07 -9.13 -3.56
CA PRO A 17 14.29 -7.83 -2.95
C PRO A 17 13.06 -6.93 -3.03
N VAL A 18 12.81 -6.17 -1.97
CA VAL A 18 11.65 -5.28 -1.87
C VAL A 18 12.08 -3.85 -1.54
N ILE A 19 11.29 -2.89 -2.02
CA ILE A 19 11.44 -1.46 -1.72
C ILE A 19 10.14 -0.94 -1.13
N GLY A 20 10.25 -0.18 -0.04
CA GLY A 20 9.14 0.58 0.50
C GLY A 20 8.94 1.88 -0.27
N PHE A 21 7.71 2.37 -0.38
CA PHE A 21 7.44 3.67 -0.99
C PHE A 21 6.36 4.46 -0.26
N SER A 22 6.50 5.79 -0.31
CA SER A 22 5.45 6.74 -0.01
C SER A 22 5.22 7.62 -1.25
N LEU A 23 3.96 7.80 -1.64
CA LEU A 23 3.57 8.62 -2.77
C LEU A 23 2.49 9.63 -2.33
N ASN A 24 2.81 10.92 -2.45
CA ASN A 24 1.85 12.00 -2.31
C ASN A 24 1.12 12.23 -3.64
N LEU A 25 -0.22 12.33 -3.58
CA LEU A 25 -1.01 12.63 -4.77
C LEU A 25 -0.99 14.14 -5.09
N SER A 26 -1.12 14.47 -6.36
CA SER A 26 -1.50 15.82 -6.78
C SER A 26 -2.97 16.10 -6.41
N PRO A 27 -3.35 17.38 -6.23
CA PRO A 27 -4.74 17.75 -5.97
C PRO A 27 -5.73 17.19 -7.01
N GLU A 28 -5.34 17.18 -8.28
CA GLU A 28 -6.17 16.70 -9.39
C GLU A 28 -6.42 15.19 -9.29
N ILE A 29 -5.36 14.40 -9.06
CA ILE A 29 -5.48 12.95 -8.90
C ILE A 29 -6.17 12.59 -7.58
N GLU A 30 -5.97 13.36 -6.52
CA GLU A 30 -6.70 13.19 -5.27
C GLU A 30 -8.21 13.41 -5.46
N ALA A 31 -8.61 14.50 -6.12
CA ALA A 31 -10.02 14.78 -6.42
C ALA A 31 -10.65 13.67 -7.26
N LEU A 32 -9.94 13.20 -8.29
CA LEU A 32 -10.36 12.08 -9.12
C LEU A 32 -10.48 10.77 -8.33
N ALA A 33 -9.53 10.47 -7.44
CA ALA A 33 -9.58 9.27 -6.61
C ALA A 33 -10.80 9.31 -5.68
N ARG A 34 -11.07 10.45 -5.04
CA ARG A 34 -12.20 10.63 -4.11
C ARG A 34 -13.57 10.52 -4.79
N SER A 35 -13.68 10.84 -6.09
CA SER A 35 -14.93 10.70 -6.83
C SER A 35 -15.23 9.25 -7.22
N GLN A 36 -14.28 8.32 -7.06
CA GLN A 36 -14.50 6.92 -7.36
C GLN A 36 -15.27 6.21 -6.25
N ALA A 37 -16.04 5.19 -6.63
CA ALA A 37 -16.69 4.29 -5.68
C ALA A 37 -15.66 3.53 -4.81
N SER A 38 -14.52 3.16 -5.40
CA SER A 38 -13.36 2.58 -4.72
C SER A 38 -12.07 3.33 -5.08
N PRO A 39 -11.71 4.39 -4.33
CA PRO A 39 -10.52 5.20 -4.56
C PRO A 39 -9.23 4.37 -4.64
N LEU A 40 -9.03 3.43 -3.72
CA LEU A 40 -7.82 2.61 -3.67
C LEU A 40 -7.69 1.68 -4.87
N ASP A 41 -8.78 1.07 -5.32
CA ASP A 41 -8.79 0.19 -6.50
C ASP A 41 -8.48 0.98 -7.78
N TRP A 42 -9.03 2.19 -7.91
CA TRP A 42 -8.70 3.08 -9.01
C TRP A 42 -7.22 3.49 -9.00
N LEU A 43 -6.68 3.87 -7.83
CA LEU A 43 -5.26 4.17 -7.65
C LEU A 43 -4.39 2.94 -7.93
N HIS A 44 -4.84 1.74 -7.55
CA HIS A 44 -4.12 0.48 -7.81
C HIS A 44 -3.92 0.29 -9.31
N ARG A 45 -5.00 0.38 -10.09
CA ARG A 45 -4.92 0.25 -11.55
C ARG A 45 -3.99 1.29 -12.15
N ARG A 46 -4.03 2.52 -11.63
CA ARG A 46 -3.19 3.62 -12.09
C ARG A 46 -1.70 3.36 -11.81
N VAL A 47 -1.34 3.02 -10.57
CA VAL A 47 0.04 2.65 -10.19
C VAL A 47 0.54 1.47 -11.01
N ARG A 48 -0.26 0.41 -11.11
CA ARG A 48 0.09 -0.78 -11.89
C ARG A 48 0.39 -0.46 -13.35
N ARG A 49 -0.43 0.39 -13.98
CA ARG A 49 -0.23 0.80 -15.37
C ARG A 49 1.08 1.54 -15.57
N GLU A 50 1.38 2.52 -14.71
CA GLU A 50 2.60 3.32 -14.84
C GLU A 50 3.87 2.51 -14.52
N LEU A 51 3.81 1.59 -13.56
CA LEU A 51 4.89 0.66 -13.27
C LEU A 51 5.14 -0.29 -14.44
N LYS A 52 4.07 -0.87 -15.01
CA LYS A 52 4.17 -1.72 -16.21
C LYS A 52 4.80 -0.97 -17.38
N ALA A 53 4.39 0.28 -17.62
CA ALA A 53 4.97 1.10 -18.68
C ALA A 53 6.46 1.41 -18.46
N ALA A 54 6.90 1.55 -17.20
CA ALA A 54 8.28 1.90 -16.86
C ALA A 54 9.23 0.70 -16.78
N LEU A 55 8.72 -0.47 -16.37
CA LEU A 55 9.54 -1.64 -16.03
C LEU A 55 9.28 -2.84 -16.93
N GLY A 56 8.24 -2.81 -17.76
CA GLY A 56 7.84 -3.90 -18.64
C GLY A 56 6.92 -4.90 -17.94
N PRO A 57 7.41 -6.03 -17.38
CA PRO A 57 6.58 -7.01 -16.70
C PRO A 57 5.76 -6.43 -15.54
N SER A 58 4.70 -7.15 -15.16
CA SER A 58 3.87 -6.77 -14.03
C SER A 58 4.66 -6.91 -12.73
N VAL A 59 5.00 -5.79 -12.10
CA VAL A 59 5.70 -5.80 -10.81
C VAL A 59 4.73 -6.13 -9.67
N PRO A 60 5.04 -7.13 -8.83
CA PRO A 60 4.28 -7.42 -7.62
C PRO A 60 4.36 -6.25 -6.62
N PHE A 61 3.22 -5.82 -6.07
CA PHE A 61 3.21 -4.79 -5.02
C PHE A 61 2.02 -4.91 -4.08
N LEU A 62 2.19 -4.31 -2.90
CA LEU A 62 1.20 -4.09 -1.86
C LEU A 62 1.16 -2.59 -1.57
N MET A 63 -0.02 -2.02 -1.37
CA MET A 63 -0.15 -0.63 -0.96
C MET A 63 -1.39 -0.37 -0.11
N ALA A 64 -1.28 0.65 0.71
CA ALA A 64 -2.33 1.20 1.53
C ALA A 64 -2.58 2.67 1.17
N ILE A 65 -3.83 3.09 1.32
CA ILE A 65 -4.25 4.50 1.23
C ILE A 65 -4.42 5.06 2.64
N GLU A 66 -3.85 6.23 2.86
CA GLU A 66 -3.99 7.00 4.10
C GLU A 66 -4.45 8.43 3.76
N GLU A 67 -5.12 9.06 4.72
CA GLU A 67 -5.47 10.47 4.68
C GLU A 67 -4.70 11.18 5.81
N THR A 68 -3.95 12.24 5.49
CA THR A 68 -3.16 12.98 6.49
C THR A 68 -4.06 13.52 7.60
N ASP A 69 -3.56 13.51 8.84
CA ASP A 69 -4.28 14.08 10.00
C ASP A 69 -4.00 15.58 10.18
N ASP A 70 -3.82 16.32 9.07
CA ASP A 70 -3.64 17.77 9.05
C ASP A 70 -4.87 18.48 8.48
N HIS A 71 -4.88 19.81 8.52
CA HIS A 71 -5.97 20.64 7.97
C HIS A 71 -6.22 20.40 6.47
N ARG A 72 -5.24 19.87 5.72
CA ARG A 72 -5.36 19.62 4.28
C ARG A 72 -6.02 18.27 4.01
N ARG A 73 -5.82 17.30 4.91
CA ARG A 73 -6.22 15.88 4.81
C ARG A 73 -6.04 15.30 3.41
N ARG A 74 -4.80 15.35 2.95
CA ARG A 74 -4.38 14.87 1.64
C ARG A 74 -4.39 13.35 1.62
N LEU A 75 -4.66 12.78 0.45
CA LEU A 75 -4.48 11.35 0.23
C LEU A 75 -3.03 11.06 -0.14
N HIS A 76 -2.49 10.01 0.46
CA HIS A 76 -1.20 9.46 0.07
C HIS A 76 -1.22 7.94 0.10
N LEU A 77 -0.28 7.34 -0.61
CA LEU A 77 -0.10 5.90 -0.69
C LEU A 77 1.18 5.51 0.02
N HIS A 78 1.10 4.46 0.84
CA HIS A 78 2.26 3.77 1.38
C HIS A 78 2.25 2.34 0.88
N GLY A 79 3.41 1.76 0.60
CA GLY A 79 3.43 0.39 0.13
C GLY A 79 4.80 -0.20 0.00
N VAL A 80 4.84 -1.39 -0.57
CA VAL A 80 6.03 -2.16 -0.86
C VAL A 80 5.88 -2.75 -2.26
N LEU A 81 6.94 -2.72 -3.05
CA LEU A 81 7.00 -3.39 -4.35
C LEU A 81 8.23 -4.31 -4.41
N GLN A 82 8.12 -5.41 -5.14
CA GLN A 82 9.24 -6.30 -5.43
C GLN A 82 10.13 -5.62 -6.49
N LEU A 83 11.32 -5.21 -6.07
CA LEU A 83 12.26 -4.49 -6.92
C LEU A 83 13.66 -4.57 -6.33
N ASP A 84 14.65 -4.77 -7.21
CA ASP A 84 16.06 -4.70 -6.88
C ASP A 84 16.66 -3.36 -7.36
N LEU A 85 17.11 -2.52 -6.43
CA LEU A 85 17.76 -1.24 -6.74
C LEU A 85 19.20 -1.39 -7.24
N THR A 86 19.80 -2.57 -7.16
CA THR A 86 21.11 -2.82 -7.78
C THR A 86 21.02 -2.92 -9.30
N THR A 87 19.84 -3.32 -9.81
CA THR A 87 19.57 -3.50 -11.25
C THR A 87 18.63 -2.45 -11.83
N THR A 88 17.87 -1.74 -10.97
CA THR A 88 16.90 -0.72 -11.41
C THR A 88 17.24 0.65 -10.87
N ARG A 89 17.33 1.63 -11.77
CA ARG A 89 17.55 3.03 -11.41
C ARG A 89 16.34 3.63 -10.65
N PRO A 90 16.54 4.24 -9.46
CA PRO A 90 15.47 4.86 -8.67
C PRO A 90 14.65 5.90 -9.45
N GLU A 91 15.26 6.61 -10.41
CA GLU A 91 14.60 7.64 -11.22
C GLU A 91 13.44 7.08 -12.07
N ILE A 92 13.57 5.84 -12.55
CA ILE A 92 12.54 5.17 -13.36
C ILE A 92 11.28 4.94 -12.51
N ILE A 93 11.49 4.45 -11.29
CA ILE A 93 10.43 4.15 -10.31
C ILE A 93 9.76 5.41 -9.83
N THR A 94 10.55 6.40 -9.39
CA THR A 94 10.00 7.68 -8.94
C THR A 94 9.29 8.40 -10.08
N GLY A 95 9.75 8.27 -11.33
CA GLY A 95 9.04 8.78 -12.51
C GLY A 95 7.68 8.11 -12.72
N ALA A 96 7.61 6.78 -12.62
CA ALA A 96 6.36 6.04 -12.71
C ALA A 96 5.36 6.43 -11.60
N PHE A 97 5.82 6.51 -10.35
CA PHE A 97 4.98 6.94 -9.24
C PHE A 97 4.51 8.38 -9.37
N ARG A 98 5.35 9.31 -9.88
CA ARG A 98 4.93 10.70 -10.15
C ARG A 98 3.84 10.76 -11.23
N ARG A 99 3.95 10.01 -12.32
CA ARG A 99 2.87 9.91 -13.33
C ARG A 99 1.59 9.30 -12.74
N ALA A 100 1.73 8.30 -11.87
CA ALA A 100 0.60 7.67 -11.21
C ALA A 100 -0.10 8.63 -10.23
N GLY A 101 0.66 9.37 -9.42
CA GLY A 101 0.15 10.35 -8.46
C GLY A 101 -0.24 11.70 -9.08
N GLY A 102 0.05 11.92 -10.36
CA GLY A 102 -0.05 13.21 -11.03
C GLY A 102 1.13 14.09 -10.62
N GLU A 103 1.99 14.40 -11.58
CA GLU A 103 3.29 14.98 -11.30
C GLU A 103 3.18 16.40 -10.73
N TRP A 104 3.88 16.66 -9.62
CA TRP A 104 3.91 17.99 -9.04
C TRP A 104 4.79 18.94 -9.87
N PRO A 105 4.35 20.18 -10.11
CA PRO A 105 5.13 21.15 -10.89
C PRO A 105 6.37 21.64 -10.12
N LYS A 106 6.33 21.61 -8.78
CA LYS A 106 7.41 22.02 -7.87
C LYS A 106 7.60 20.96 -6.79
N ALA A 107 8.77 20.94 -6.15
CA ALA A 107 9.04 20.05 -5.01
C ALA A 107 8.87 18.54 -5.31
N ARG A 108 9.20 18.12 -6.54
CA ARG A 108 9.04 16.73 -7.04
C ARG A 108 9.76 15.69 -6.18
N GLN A 109 10.87 16.07 -5.54
CA GLN A 109 11.65 15.22 -4.64
C GLN A 109 10.88 14.83 -3.36
N HIS A 110 9.84 15.58 -2.99
CA HIS A 110 8.98 15.27 -1.83
C HIS A 110 7.73 14.49 -2.23
N GLN A 111 7.49 14.29 -3.52
CA GLN A 111 6.30 13.57 -4.00
C GLN A 111 6.43 12.06 -3.79
N VAL A 112 7.63 11.51 -4.01
CA VAL A 112 7.91 10.08 -3.87
C VAL A 112 9.11 9.88 -2.97
N LYS A 113 8.93 9.09 -1.92
CA LYS A 113 10.03 8.60 -1.08
C LYS A 113 10.16 7.11 -1.30
N LEU A 114 11.38 6.64 -1.58
CA LEU A 114 11.72 5.22 -1.57
C LEU A 114 12.46 4.90 -0.26
N THR A 115 12.16 3.74 0.30
CA THR A 115 12.79 3.20 1.50
C THR A 115 13.45 1.88 1.12
N PRO A 116 14.80 1.79 1.11
CA PRO A 116 15.47 0.54 0.83
C PRO A 116 15.22 -0.46 1.96
N SER A 117 15.07 -1.74 1.61
CA SER A 117 14.96 -2.86 2.56
C SER A 117 13.98 -2.61 3.71
N PRO A 118 12.69 -2.33 3.43
CA PRO A 118 11.69 -2.16 4.47
C PRO A 118 11.61 -3.43 5.33
N ASP A 119 11.33 -3.26 6.62
CA ASP A 119 11.05 -4.34 7.57
C ASP A 119 9.54 -4.44 7.87
N ALA A 120 9.16 -5.31 8.81
CA ALA A 120 7.76 -5.43 9.23
C ALA A 120 7.21 -4.14 9.85
N GLY A 121 8.05 -3.28 10.43
CA GLY A 121 7.68 -1.98 10.97
C GLY A 121 7.14 -1.03 9.89
N TRP A 122 7.61 -1.17 8.64
CA TRP A 122 7.09 -0.42 7.51
C TRP A 122 5.60 -0.67 7.24
N ILE A 123 5.14 -1.92 7.38
CA ILE A 123 3.73 -2.28 7.17
C ILE A 123 2.85 -1.71 8.27
N SER A 124 3.31 -1.77 9.52
CA SER A 124 2.64 -1.13 10.65
C SER A 124 2.54 0.38 10.46
N TYR A 125 3.61 1.01 9.95
CA TYR A 125 3.60 2.43 9.59
C TYR A 125 2.59 2.74 8.48
N ALA A 126 2.58 1.94 7.40
CA ALA A 126 1.67 2.12 6.26
C ALA A 126 0.18 1.97 6.63
N LEU A 127 -0.12 1.28 7.74
CA LEU A 127 -1.48 0.98 8.20
C LEU A 127 -1.85 1.64 9.53
N LYS A 128 -1.03 2.56 10.05
CA LYS A 128 -1.21 3.18 11.37
C LYS A 128 -2.60 3.80 11.58
N ASP A 129 -3.22 4.33 10.52
CA ASP A 129 -4.53 4.99 10.55
C ASP A 129 -5.67 4.11 10.02
N ALA A 130 -5.36 2.88 9.63
CA ALA A 130 -6.31 2.00 8.97
C ALA A 130 -7.43 1.53 9.91
N TRP A 131 -7.28 1.66 11.24
CA TRP A 131 -8.35 1.41 12.20
C TRP A 131 -9.53 2.39 12.03
N LYS A 132 -9.27 3.62 11.56
CA LYS A 132 -10.30 4.66 11.33
C LYS A 132 -11.29 4.28 10.23
N THR A 133 -10.97 3.30 9.39
CA THR A 133 -11.78 2.94 8.22
C THR A 133 -12.67 1.73 8.42
N THR A 134 -12.62 1.08 9.58
CA THR A 134 -13.53 -0.02 9.93
C THR A 134 -14.99 0.49 9.98
N PRO A 135 -16.00 -0.34 9.67
CA PRO A 135 -17.40 0.10 9.69
C PRO A 135 -17.84 0.69 11.04
N PHE A 136 -17.39 0.09 12.14
CA PHE A 136 -17.65 0.58 13.49
C PHE A 136 -17.03 1.96 13.72
N MET A 137 -15.74 2.13 13.43
CA MET A 137 -15.06 3.41 13.65
C MET A 137 -15.56 4.51 12.72
N ARG A 138 -15.93 4.20 11.47
CA ARG A 138 -16.58 5.17 10.57
C ARG A 138 -17.90 5.68 11.13
N ARG A 139 -18.68 4.82 11.80
CA ARG A 139 -19.92 5.22 12.48
C ARG A 139 -19.63 6.11 13.69
N MET A 140 -18.68 5.68 14.55
CA MET A 140 -18.28 6.44 15.75
C MET A 140 -17.70 7.82 15.41
N LEU A 141 -16.95 7.93 14.33
CA LEU A 141 -16.26 9.16 13.94
C LEU A 141 -17.08 10.06 12.99
N ALA A 142 -18.33 9.75 12.66
CA ALA A 142 -19.07 10.42 11.59
C ALA A 142 -19.10 11.97 11.70
N THR A 143 -19.19 12.48 12.92
CA THR A 143 -19.20 13.93 13.25
C THR A 143 -17.84 14.46 13.73
N SER A 144 -16.83 13.59 13.84
CA SER A 144 -15.49 13.94 14.31
C SER A 144 -14.63 14.54 13.19
N THR A 145 -13.68 15.39 13.57
CA THR A 145 -12.59 15.86 12.68
C THR A 145 -11.66 14.73 12.24
N LEU A 146 -11.62 13.62 12.99
CA LEU A 146 -10.81 12.44 12.67
C LEU A 146 -11.41 11.54 11.59
N ARG A 147 -12.61 11.85 11.10
CA ARG A 147 -13.31 11.02 10.10
C ARG A 147 -12.51 10.91 8.81
N VAL A 148 -12.39 9.68 8.32
CA VAL A 148 -11.78 9.42 7.01
C VAL A 148 -12.75 9.77 5.89
N ARG A 149 -12.34 10.64 4.97
CA ARG A 149 -13.23 11.19 3.92
C ARG A 149 -13.27 10.35 2.64
N PHE A 150 -12.41 9.35 2.49
CA PHE A 150 -12.47 8.40 1.38
C PHE A 150 -13.28 7.15 1.76
N ARG A 151 -13.84 6.48 0.75
CA ARG A 151 -14.66 5.26 0.89
C ARG A 151 -13.85 4.01 0.53
N GLY A 152 -14.39 2.84 0.87
CA GLY A 152 -13.83 1.55 0.44
C GLY A 152 -12.63 1.07 1.25
N ASP A 153 -11.89 0.15 0.64
CA ASP A 153 -10.76 -0.54 1.24
C ASP A 153 -9.55 0.37 1.44
N VAL A 154 -8.71 0.01 2.41
CA VAL A 154 -7.45 0.69 2.74
C VAL A 154 -6.21 -0.07 2.34
N LEU A 155 -6.34 -1.32 1.92
CA LEU A 155 -5.23 -2.19 1.56
C LEU A 155 -5.53 -2.90 0.24
N SER A 156 -4.56 -2.87 -0.67
CA SER A 156 -4.65 -3.51 -1.98
C SER A 156 -3.30 -4.09 -2.37
N ALA A 157 -3.31 -5.19 -3.11
CA ALA A 157 -2.10 -5.85 -3.57
C ALA A 157 -2.36 -6.52 -4.92
N THR A 158 -1.30 -6.81 -5.66
CA THR A 158 -1.42 -7.57 -6.90
C THR A 158 -1.88 -9.01 -6.61
N ALA A 159 -2.51 -9.65 -7.59
CA ALA A 159 -3.21 -10.93 -7.39
C ALA A 159 -2.27 -12.08 -7.00
N ASP A 160 -1.05 -12.06 -7.53
CA ASP A 160 0.06 -12.95 -7.20
C ASP A 160 0.51 -12.80 -5.74
N VAL A 161 0.63 -11.57 -5.24
CA VAL A 161 0.92 -11.31 -3.81
C VAL A 161 -0.19 -11.87 -2.94
N TRP A 162 -1.45 -11.64 -3.27
CA TRP A 162 -2.57 -12.20 -2.51
C TRP A 162 -2.61 -13.73 -2.56
N ARG A 163 -2.24 -14.33 -3.68
CA ARG A 163 -2.19 -15.78 -3.83
C ARG A 163 -1.10 -16.37 -2.94
N ALA A 164 0.11 -15.82 -3.00
CA ALA A 164 1.23 -16.25 -2.17
C ALA A 164 0.94 -16.06 -0.68
N ALA A 165 0.44 -14.89 -0.27
CA ALA A 165 0.06 -14.61 1.12
C ALA A 165 -0.95 -15.61 1.70
N ARG A 166 -1.95 -16.02 0.90
CA ARG A 166 -2.95 -17.01 1.32
C ARG A 166 -2.34 -18.40 1.54
N LEU A 167 -1.37 -18.78 0.72
CA LEU A 167 -0.65 -20.04 0.88
C LEU A 167 0.14 -20.02 2.19
N SER A 168 0.93 -18.97 2.44
CA SER A 168 1.72 -18.80 3.66
C SER A 168 0.84 -18.77 4.91
N TYR A 169 -0.29 -18.04 4.88
CA TYR A 169 -1.27 -18.05 5.97
C TYR A 169 -1.85 -19.45 6.23
N SER A 170 -2.20 -20.19 5.17
CA SER A 170 -2.81 -21.53 5.30
C SER A 170 -1.83 -22.54 5.90
N VAL A 171 -0.55 -22.44 5.54
CA VAL A 171 0.52 -23.26 6.12
C VAL A 171 0.74 -22.89 7.60
N GLY A 172 0.92 -21.60 7.90
CA GLY A 172 1.11 -21.12 9.27
C GLY A 172 -0.05 -21.48 10.20
N ARG A 173 -1.30 -21.32 9.75
CA ARG A 173 -2.49 -21.72 10.51
C ARG A 173 -2.50 -23.22 10.82
N LYS A 174 -2.15 -24.08 9.86
CA LYS A 174 -2.08 -25.53 10.08
C LYS A 174 -1.01 -25.91 11.11
N LEU A 175 0.13 -25.22 11.12
CA LEU A 175 1.20 -25.44 12.10
C LEU A 175 0.77 -25.02 13.50
N ILE A 176 0.13 -23.86 13.66
CA ILE A 176 -0.36 -23.38 14.96
C ILE A 176 -1.46 -24.30 15.52
N VAL A 177 -2.41 -24.73 14.68
CA VAL A 177 -3.49 -25.64 15.11
C VAL A 177 -2.94 -27.02 15.48
N ARG A 178 -1.89 -27.51 14.81
CA ARG A 178 -1.23 -28.78 15.17
C ARG A 178 -0.30 -28.66 16.38
N GLY A 179 0.35 -27.52 16.57
CA GLY A 179 1.22 -27.23 17.72
C GLY A 179 0.45 -26.89 19.01
N GLY A 180 -0.79 -26.42 18.89
CA GLY A 180 -1.69 -26.19 20.03
C GLY A 180 -2.36 -27.44 20.61
N ALA A 181 -2.02 -28.63 20.08
CA ALA A 181 -2.53 -29.92 20.55
C ALA A 181 -1.45 -30.76 21.27
N GLN A 182 -0.51 -30.11 21.94
CA GLN A 182 0.36 -30.74 22.94
C GLN A 182 -0.07 -30.22 24.31
N PRO A 183 -0.89 -30.97 25.07
CA PRO A 183 -1.05 -30.71 26.49
C PRO A 183 0.30 -31.00 27.16
N TRP A 184 0.76 -30.06 27.97
CA TRP A 184 1.71 -30.35 29.04
C TRP A 184 1.07 -31.33 30.03
#